data_AF-A0A7J8XRN0-F1
#
_entry.id   AF-A0A7J8XRN0-F1
#
_cell.length_a   1.000
_cell.length_b   1.000
_cell.length_c   1.000
_cell.angle_alpha   90.00
_cell.angle_beta   90.00
_cell.angle_gamma   90.00
#
_symmetry.space_group_name_H-M   'P 1'
#
loop_
_entity.id
_entity.type
_entity.pdbx_description
1 polymer ?
#
loop_
_entity_poly.entity_id
_entity_poly.type
_entity_poly.pdbx_seq_one_letter_code
_entity_poly.pdbx_strand_id
1 'polypeptide(L)'
;MGKKRKKNEKSPAEIALLVESVMAELEVTAEEDAELNRQGKPAISKLKKLPLLTEVLSKKQLQPEFLDHGVLTLLKNWLEPLPDGSLPNINIRAAILQILSDFPIDLEQHDRREQLKKSGLGKVIMFLSKSDEETTSNRKLAKDLVDKWSRPIFNKSTRFEDVRNVDDDRVPLRRPPVKRPANRAAAMESRDGDFDLDISRDQKSRRSTSAQDASRLESSSRLHASRPDATPMDFVVRPQSKIDPDEIRARAKQVIQDQRRLKMNKKLQQLKAPKKKNLQATKLSVEGRGMLKYL
;
A
#
# COMPACT_ATOMS: atom_id res chain seq x y z
N MET A 1 -25.43 -45.56 -18.18
CA MET A 1 -25.93 -44.47 -17.30
C MET A 1 -25.04 -44.40 -16.07
N GLY A 2 -24.05 -43.51 -16.07
CA GLY A 2 -23.10 -43.37 -14.96
C GLY A 2 -23.79 -42.76 -13.74
N LYS A 3 -23.95 -43.54 -12.67
CA LYS A 3 -24.34 -43.04 -11.35
C LYS A 3 -23.26 -42.07 -10.87
N LYS A 4 -23.50 -40.76 -10.98
CA LYS A 4 -22.70 -39.75 -10.29
C LYS A 4 -22.76 -40.10 -8.80
N ARG A 5 -21.61 -40.49 -8.23
CA ARG A 5 -21.43 -40.68 -6.80
C ARG A 5 -21.90 -39.40 -6.10
N LYS A 6 -22.94 -39.53 -5.27
CA LYS A 6 -23.41 -38.46 -4.37
C LYS A 6 -22.22 -38.14 -3.47
N LYS A 7 -21.61 -36.97 -3.67
CA LYS A 7 -20.48 -36.50 -2.87
C LYS A 7 -20.97 -36.48 -1.43
N ASN A 8 -20.30 -37.22 -0.54
CA ASN A 8 -20.66 -37.29 0.86
C ASN A 8 -20.50 -35.87 1.43
N GLU A 9 -21.61 -35.14 1.56
CA GLU A 9 -21.61 -33.82 2.19
C GLU A 9 -21.38 -34.05 3.68
N LYS A 10 -20.19 -33.64 4.15
CA LYS A 10 -19.83 -33.73 5.55
C LYS A 10 -20.83 -32.94 6.38
N SER A 11 -21.19 -33.44 7.56
CA SER A 11 -22.08 -32.70 8.45
C SER A 11 -21.40 -31.40 8.92
N PRO A 12 -22.16 -30.36 9.30
CA PRO A 12 -21.57 -29.14 9.87
C PRO A 12 -20.65 -29.43 11.06
N ALA A 13 -21.02 -30.38 11.93
CA ALA A 13 -20.19 -30.80 13.07
C ALA A 13 -18.88 -31.47 12.63
N GLU A 14 -18.91 -32.30 11.58
CA GLU A 14 -17.70 -32.89 11.01
C GLU A 14 -16.78 -31.85 10.37
N ILE A 15 -17.35 -30.78 9.81
CA ILE A 15 -16.58 -29.66 9.24
C ILE A 15 -15.90 -28.88 10.35
N ALA A 16 -16.62 -28.54 11.43
CA ALA A 16 -16.05 -27.84 12.59
C ALA A 16 -14.88 -28.64 13.20
N LEU A 17 -15.08 -29.93 13.50
CA LEU A 17 -14.02 -30.80 14.04
C LEU A 17 -12.81 -30.91 13.11
N LEU A 18 -13.04 -30.96 11.79
CA LEU A 18 -11.95 -30.96 10.81
C LEU A 18 -11.17 -29.64 10.86
N VAL A 19 -11.87 -28.51 10.90
CA VAL A 19 -11.24 -27.19 10.92
C VAL A 19 -10.46 -26.98 12.22
N GLU A 20 -11.03 -27.35 13.36
CA GLU A 20 -10.38 -27.31 14.65
C GLU A 20 -9.10 -28.16 14.67
N SER A 21 -9.17 -29.40 14.19
CA SER A 21 -8.00 -30.28 14.10
C SER A 21 -6.90 -29.70 13.21
N VAL A 22 -7.25 -29.09 12.08
CA VAL A 22 -6.30 -28.47 11.16
C VAL A 22 -5.71 -27.19 11.75
N MET A 23 -6.51 -26.37 12.43
CA MET A 23 -6.05 -25.17 13.13
C MET A 23 -5.01 -25.54 14.21
N ALA A 24 -5.32 -26.52 15.06
CA ALA A 24 -4.40 -26.99 16.10
C ALA A 24 -3.07 -27.50 15.52
N GLU A 25 -3.13 -28.30 14.44
CA GLU A 25 -1.93 -28.80 13.77
C GLU A 25 -1.03 -27.66 13.23
N LEU A 26 -1.64 -26.65 12.62
CA LEU A 26 -0.92 -25.50 12.05
C LEU A 26 -0.39 -24.53 13.11
N GLU A 27 -1.06 -24.43 14.26
CA GLU A 27 -0.58 -23.66 15.42
C GLU A 27 0.66 -24.32 16.05
N VAL A 28 0.59 -25.62 16.30
CA VAL A 28 1.73 -26.41 16.81
C VAL A 28 2.91 -26.29 15.85
N THR A 29 2.66 -26.39 14.54
CA THR A 29 3.68 -26.20 13.50
C THR A 29 4.39 -24.84 13.59
N ALA A 30 3.64 -23.77 13.88
CA ALA A 30 4.22 -22.44 14.01
C ALA A 30 5.10 -22.31 15.25
N GLU A 31 4.65 -22.85 16.39
CA GLU A 31 5.37 -22.84 17.66
C GLU A 31 6.64 -23.71 17.60
N GLU A 32 6.56 -24.89 16.98
CA GLU A 32 7.72 -25.76 16.76
C GLU A 32 8.84 -25.05 16.01
N ASP A 33 8.50 -24.36 14.91
CA ASP A 33 9.49 -23.61 14.14
C ASP A 33 10.06 -22.42 14.94
N ALA A 34 9.25 -21.77 15.77
CA ALA A 34 9.73 -20.70 16.66
C ALA A 34 10.70 -21.26 17.72
N GLU A 35 10.40 -22.41 18.31
CA GLU A 35 11.26 -23.08 19.27
C GLU A 35 12.56 -23.59 18.66
N LEU A 36 12.49 -24.22 17.48
CA LEU A 36 13.69 -24.63 16.74
C LEU A 36 14.57 -23.42 16.41
N ASN A 37 13.98 -22.29 16.01
CA ASN A 37 14.70 -21.05 15.77
C ASN A 37 15.35 -20.50 17.05
N ARG A 38 14.65 -20.49 18.20
CA ARG A 38 15.22 -20.12 19.52
C ARG A 38 16.43 -20.98 19.88
N GLN A 39 16.42 -22.26 19.50
CA GLN A 39 17.51 -23.21 19.72
C GLN A 39 18.62 -23.13 18.65
N GLY A 40 18.51 -22.26 17.64
CA GLY A 40 19.46 -22.18 16.52
C GLY A 40 19.43 -23.40 15.60
N LYS A 41 18.34 -24.17 15.59
CA LYS A 41 18.14 -25.35 14.75
C LYS A 41 17.33 -25.00 13.50
N PRO A 42 17.50 -25.74 12.39
CA PRO A 42 16.70 -25.53 11.18
C PRO A 42 15.19 -25.73 11.45
N ALA A 43 14.41 -24.68 11.23
CA ALA A 43 12.96 -24.65 11.36
C ALA A 43 12.31 -24.82 9.96
N ILE A 44 11.81 -26.02 9.66
CA ILE A 44 11.26 -26.38 8.34
C ILE A 44 9.82 -26.89 8.41
N SER A 45 9.20 -26.91 9.60
CA SER A 45 7.87 -27.47 9.80
C SER A 45 6.81 -26.65 9.07
N LYS A 46 6.84 -25.31 9.13
CA LYS A 46 5.92 -24.46 8.36
C LYS A 46 6.04 -24.68 6.86
N LEU A 47 7.27 -24.85 6.34
CA LEU A 47 7.49 -25.13 4.92
C LEU A 47 6.86 -26.47 4.49
N LYS A 48 6.98 -27.50 5.32
CA LYS A 48 6.38 -28.82 5.06
C LYS A 48 4.86 -28.79 5.09
N LYS A 49 4.26 -27.95 5.94
CA LYS A 49 2.80 -27.82 6.10
C LYS A 49 2.18 -26.74 5.21
N LEU A 50 2.97 -25.95 4.49
CA LEU A 50 2.48 -24.93 3.57
C LEU A 50 1.51 -25.47 2.49
N PRO A 51 1.72 -26.66 1.89
CA PRO A 51 0.76 -27.24 0.96
C PRO A 51 -0.60 -27.52 1.60
N LEU A 52 -0.60 -28.04 2.84
CA LEU A 52 -1.83 -28.29 3.60
C LEU A 52 -2.57 -26.98 3.87
N LEU A 53 -1.86 -25.96 4.39
CA LEU A 53 -2.42 -24.63 4.65
C LEU A 53 -3.08 -24.04 3.39
N THR A 54 -2.37 -24.10 2.26
CA THR A 54 -2.86 -23.57 0.99
C THR A 54 -4.09 -24.34 0.49
N GLU A 55 -4.06 -25.67 0.58
CA GLU A 55 -5.17 -26.52 0.13
C GLU A 55 -6.44 -26.25 0.94
N VAL A 56 -6.35 -26.23 2.28
CA VAL A 56 -7.53 -26.08 3.14
C VAL A 56 -8.12 -24.68 3.06
N LEU A 57 -7.29 -23.63 3.03
CA LEU A 57 -7.76 -22.24 2.96
C LEU A 57 -8.25 -21.82 1.57
N SER A 58 -7.86 -22.53 0.51
CA SER A 58 -8.41 -22.31 -0.84
C SER A 58 -9.87 -22.77 -1.00
N LYS A 59 -10.34 -23.66 -0.11
CA LYS A 59 -11.70 -24.21 -0.16
C LYS A 59 -12.71 -23.20 0.39
N LYS A 60 -13.35 -22.44 -0.49
CA LYS A 60 -14.35 -21.40 -0.15
C LYS A 60 -15.41 -21.84 0.86
N GLN A 61 -15.88 -23.08 0.76
CA GLN A 61 -16.87 -23.64 1.68
C GLN A 61 -16.39 -23.82 3.14
N LEU A 62 -15.07 -23.86 3.37
CA LEU A 62 -14.48 -23.98 4.71
C LEU A 62 -14.05 -22.63 5.28
N GLN A 63 -13.92 -21.59 4.44
CA GLN A 63 -13.39 -20.29 4.84
C GLN A 63 -14.18 -19.60 5.97
N PRO A 64 -15.53 -19.65 6.01
CA PRO A 64 -16.28 -19.09 7.14
C PRO A 64 -15.90 -19.76 8.47
N GLU A 65 -15.84 -21.09 8.47
CA GLU A 65 -15.50 -21.89 9.65
C GLU A 65 -14.08 -21.57 10.16
N PHE A 66 -13.11 -21.43 9.24
CA PHE A 66 -11.75 -21.02 9.57
C PHE A 66 -11.70 -19.61 10.19
N LEU A 67 -12.50 -18.66 9.71
CA LEU A 67 -12.57 -17.33 10.31
C LEU A 67 -13.13 -17.38 11.73
N ASP A 68 -14.16 -18.18 11.93
CA ASP A 68 -14.82 -18.34 13.23
C ASP A 68 -13.89 -19.00 14.25
N HIS A 69 -12.96 -19.84 13.79
CA HIS A 69 -11.89 -20.46 14.58
C HIS A 69 -10.59 -19.63 14.68
N GLY A 70 -10.57 -18.37 14.23
CA GLY A 70 -9.44 -17.47 14.46
C GLY A 70 -8.23 -17.66 13.54
N VAL A 71 -8.44 -18.16 12.31
CA VAL A 71 -7.38 -18.32 11.29
C VAL A 71 -6.54 -17.06 11.06
N LEU A 72 -7.08 -15.86 11.27
CA LEU A 72 -6.33 -14.61 11.12
C LEU A 72 -5.18 -14.50 12.13
N THR A 73 -5.36 -15.00 13.35
CA THR A 73 -4.31 -15.05 14.38
C THR A 73 -3.24 -16.07 14.01
N LEU A 74 -3.64 -17.24 13.52
CA LEU A 74 -2.72 -18.24 12.99
C LEU A 74 -1.85 -17.67 11.85
N LEU A 75 -2.48 -17.04 10.86
CA LEU A 75 -1.76 -16.43 9.73
C LEU A 75 -0.86 -15.28 10.18
N LYS A 76 -1.24 -14.53 11.22
CA LYS A 76 -0.37 -13.53 11.86
C LYS A 76 0.89 -14.21 12.40
N ASN A 77 0.75 -15.30 13.14
CA ASN A 77 1.89 -16.01 13.76
C ASN A 77 2.80 -16.66 12.70
N TRP A 78 2.25 -17.08 11.56
CA TRP A 78 3.04 -17.62 10.44
C TRP A 78 3.86 -16.55 9.69
N LEU A 79 3.44 -15.28 9.75
CA LEU A 79 4.07 -14.15 9.07
C LEU A 79 4.94 -13.27 9.97
N GLU A 80 4.78 -13.36 11.28
CA GLU A 80 5.57 -12.59 12.23
C GLU A 80 7.06 -12.94 12.10
N PRO A 81 7.97 -11.96 12.24
CA PRO A 81 9.40 -12.25 12.31
C PRO A 81 9.70 -13.35 13.35
N LEU A 82 10.64 -14.22 13.00
CA LEU A 82 11.10 -15.28 13.88
C LEU A 82 11.80 -14.70 15.13
N PRO A 83 12.01 -15.48 16.20
CA PRO A 83 12.71 -15.03 17.40
C PRO A 83 14.09 -14.41 17.16
N ASP A 84 14.78 -14.79 16.10
CA ASP A 84 16.05 -14.19 15.66
C ASP A 84 15.89 -12.86 14.88
N GLY A 85 14.67 -12.39 14.67
CA GLY A 85 14.31 -11.19 13.92
C GLY A 85 14.17 -11.39 12.41
N SER A 86 14.51 -12.56 11.88
CA SER A 86 14.44 -12.83 10.45
C SER A 86 12.99 -13.03 9.98
N LEU A 87 12.72 -12.65 8.73
CA LEU A 87 11.42 -12.91 8.12
C LEU A 87 11.21 -14.41 7.86
N PRO A 88 9.98 -14.95 8.04
CA PRO A 88 9.65 -16.31 7.62
C PRO A 88 9.97 -16.54 6.14
N ASN A 89 10.18 -17.78 5.73
CA ASN A 89 10.58 -18.10 4.35
C ASN A 89 9.69 -17.40 3.30
N ILE A 90 10.32 -16.87 2.24
CA ILE A 90 9.67 -16.13 1.15
C ILE A 90 8.45 -16.85 0.55
N ASN A 91 8.49 -18.18 0.43
CA ASN A 91 7.39 -18.97 -0.12
C ASN A 91 6.18 -18.97 0.82
N ILE A 92 6.41 -19.01 2.13
CA ILE A 92 5.35 -18.89 3.15
C ILE A 92 4.72 -17.51 3.03
N ARG A 93 5.54 -16.45 2.98
CA ARG A 93 5.04 -15.06 2.90
C ARG A 93 4.21 -14.84 1.63
N ALA A 94 4.72 -15.27 0.48
CA ALA A 94 4.02 -15.14 -0.80
C ALA A 94 2.68 -15.89 -0.80
N ALA A 95 2.67 -17.14 -0.33
CA ALA A 95 1.46 -17.96 -0.28
C ALA A 95 0.40 -17.36 0.65
N ILE A 96 0.78 -16.91 1.85
CA ILE A 96 -0.18 -16.33 2.80
C ILE A 96 -0.71 -14.99 2.29
N LEU A 97 0.13 -14.13 1.72
CA LEU A 97 -0.33 -12.87 1.12
C LEU A 97 -1.34 -13.11 -0.02
N GLN A 98 -1.12 -14.14 -0.83
CA GLN A 98 -2.07 -14.54 -1.86
C GLN A 98 -3.38 -15.07 -1.25
N ILE A 99 -3.31 -15.97 -0.27
CA ILE A 99 -4.49 -16.48 0.45
C ILE A 99 -5.31 -15.33 1.03
N LEU A 100 -4.66 -14.37 1.70
CA LEU A 100 -5.33 -13.20 2.30
C LEU A 100 -5.96 -12.28 1.26
N SER A 101 -5.39 -12.19 0.06
CA SER A 101 -5.94 -11.41 -1.05
C SER A 101 -7.23 -12.02 -1.58
N ASP A 102 -7.27 -13.36 -1.65
CA ASP A 102 -8.42 -14.13 -2.14
C ASP A 102 -9.48 -14.39 -1.06
N PHE A 103 -9.13 -14.19 0.23
CA PHE A 103 -10.01 -14.45 1.35
C PHE A 103 -11.18 -13.45 1.41
N PRO A 104 -12.43 -13.91 1.56
CA PRO A 104 -13.61 -13.05 1.62
C PRO A 104 -13.77 -12.41 3.01
N ILE A 105 -12.85 -11.52 3.40
CA ILE A 105 -12.97 -10.74 4.63
C ILE A 105 -13.81 -9.49 4.33
N ASP A 106 -15.12 -9.59 4.56
CA ASP A 106 -16.05 -8.46 4.45
C ASP A 106 -15.94 -7.56 5.69
N LEU A 107 -15.25 -6.43 5.55
CA LEU A 107 -14.98 -5.51 6.66
C LEU A 107 -16.10 -4.50 6.91
N GLU A 108 -17.17 -4.53 6.10
CA GLU A 108 -18.42 -3.83 6.44
C GLU A 108 -19.14 -4.54 7.59
N GLN A 109 -18.93 -5.85 7.73
CA GLN A 109 -19.43 -6.62 8.88
C GLN A 109 -18.61 -6.30 10.13
N HIS A 110 -19.32 -5.91 11.20
CA HIS A 110 -18.73 -5.52 12.47
C HIS A 110 -17.81 -6.61 13.05
N ASP A 111 -18.28 -7.86 13.06
CA ASP A 111 -17.57 -8.98 13.67
C ASP A 111 -16.27 -9.31 12.94
N ARG A 112 -16.29 -9.31 11.60
CA ARG A 112 -15.09 -9.54 10.77
C ARG A 112 -14.07 -8.42 10.96
N ARG A 113 -14.52 -7.17 11.07
CA ARG A 113 -13.66 -6.03 11.38
C ARG A 113 -13.04 -6.14 12.76
N GLU A 114 -13.79 -6.60 13.76
CA GLU A 114 -13.24 -6.86 15.10
C GLU A 114 -12.24 -8.01 15.12
N GLN A 115 -12.52 -9.13 14.44
CA GLN A 115 -11.61 -10.28 14.33
C GLN A 115 -10.27 -9.86 13.71
N LEU A 116 -10.29 -9.05 12.65
CA LEU A 116 -9.07 -8.52 12.05
C LEU A 116 -8.28 -7.61 13.02
N LYS A 117 -8.97 -6.77 13.80
CA LYS A 117 -8.34 -5.91 14.82
C LYS A 117 -7.74 -6.74 15.96
N LYS A 118 -8.49 -7.71 16.48
CA LYS A 118 -8.11 -8.58 17.61
C LYS A 118 -6.94 -9.49 17.26
N SER A 119 -6.92 -10.07 16.06
CA SER A 119 -5.81 -10.94 15.60
C SER A 119 -4.47 -10.21 15.43
N GLY A 120 -4.49 -8.87 15.26
CA GLY A 120 -3.28 -8.08 15.04
C GLY A 120 -2.63 -8.28 13.66
N LEU A 121 -3.23 -9.09 12.77
CA LEU A 121 -2.70 -9.41 11.45
C LEU A 121 -2.40 -8.16 10.61
N GLY A 122 -3.27 -7.14 10.66
CA GLY A 122 -3.09 -5.90 9.92
C GLY A 122 -1.78 -5.17 10.25
N LYS A 123 -1.25 -5.32 11.48
CA LYS A 123 0.05 -4.73 11.87
C LYS A 123 1.22 -5.45 11.20
N VAL A 124 1.18 -6.78 11.13
CA VAL A 124 2.22 -7.59 10.46
C VAL A 124 2.21 -7.34 8.95
N ILE A 125 1.03 -7.27 8.32
CA ILE A 125 0.94 -6.93 6.90
C ILE A 125 1.45 -5.51 6.62
N MET A 126 1.14 -4.54 7.49
CA MET A 126 1.71 -3.19 7.42
C MET A 126 3.23 -3.19 7.51
N PHE A 127 3.81 -3.97 8.42
CA PHE A 127 5.25 -4.13 8.54
C PHE A 127 5.87 -4.71 7.25
N LEU A 128 5.32 -5.81 6.72
CA LEU A 128 5.78 -6.42 5.46
C LEU A 128 5.68 -5.46 4.27
N SER A 129 4.66 -4.59 4.23
CA SER A 129 4.50 -3.59 3.16
C SER A 129 5.62 -2.54 3.12
N LYS A 130 6.31 -2.35 4.25
CA LYS A 130 7.38 -1.35 4.43
C LYS A 130 8.77 -1.97 4.52
N SER A 131 8.88 -3.29 4.67
CA SER A 131 10.15 -3.99 4.80
C SER A 131 10.94 -3.98 3.49
N ASP A 132 12.21 -3.62 3.58
CA ASP A 132 13.21 -3.70 2.52
C ASP A 132 13.65 -5.15 2.23
N GLU A 133 13.66 -6.01 3.25
CA GLU A 133 13.93 -7.46 3.13
C GLU A 133 12.83 -8.25 2.38
N GLU A 134 11.68 -7.62 2.12
CA GLU A 134 10.60 -8.23 1.36
C GLU A 134 10.77 -8.05 -0.16
N THR A 135 10.16 -8.93 -0.96
CA THR A 135 10.16 -8.75 -2.42
C THR A 135 9.21 -7.64 -2.86
N THR A 136 9.49 -7.04 -4.02
CA THR A 136 8.63 -6.01 -4.61
C THR A 136 7.21 -6.52 -4.88
N SER A 137 7.05 -7.77 -5.30
CA SER A 137 5.75 -8.38 -5.53
C SER A 137 4.95 -8.53 -4.23
N ASN A 138 5.58 -9.08 -3.19
CA ASN A 138 4.94 -9.26 -1.88
C ASN A 138 4.62 -7.92 -1.21
N ARG A 139 5.52 -6.93 -1.29
CA ARG A 139 5.25 -5.57 -0.80
C ARG A 139 4.01 -4.97 -1.44
N LYS A 140 3.85 -5.15 -2.76
CA LYS A 140 2.68 -4.66 -3.48
C LYS A 140 1.40 -5.31 -2.95
N LEU A 141 1.37 -6.64 -2.83
CA LEU A 141 0.23 -7.37 -2.25
C LEU A 141 -0.08 -6.92 -0.83
N ALA A 142 0.94 -6.80 0.02
CA ALA A 142 0.79 -6.33 1.40
C ALA A 142 0.23 -4.91 1.46
N LYS A 143 0.70 -4.00 0.59
CA LYS A 143 0.19 -2.63 0.49
C LYS A 143 -1.27 -2.61 0.04
N ASP A 144 -1.63 -3.40 -0.96
CA ASP A 144 -3.00 -3.51 -1.46
C ASP A 144 -3.94 -4.05 -0.35
N LEU A 145 -3.49 -5.02 0.45
CA LEU A 145 -4.22 -5.53 1.62
C LEU A 145 -4.38 -4.46 2.70
N VAL A 146 -3.33 -3.70 3.04
CA VAL A 146 -3.40 -2.58 3.99
C VAL A 146 -4.40 -1.53 3.52
N ASP A 147 -4.35 -1.15 2.25
CA ASP A 147 -5.25 -0.15 1.68
C ASP A 147 -6.69 -0.67 1.65
N LYS A 148 -6.91 -1.95 1.31
CA LYS A 148 -8.23 -2.59 1.34
C LYS A 148 -8.81 -2.61 2.75
N TRP A 149 -8.01 -3.01 3.74
CA TRP A 149 -8.49 -3.24 5.09
C TRP A 149 -8.61 -1.98 5.94
N SER A 150 -7.76 -0.99 5.71
CA SER A 150 -7.79 0.26 6.47
C SER A 150 -8.97 1.16 6.09
N ARG A 151 -9.53 1.04 4.88
CA ARG A 151 -10.60 1.92 4.40
C ARG A 151 -11.88 1.84 5.24
N PRO A 152 -12.51 0.67 5.47
CA PRO A 152 -13.74 0.58 6.27
C PRO A 152 -13.49 0.80 7.77
N ILE A 153 -12.23 0.66 8.21
CA ILE A 153 -11.85 0.87 9.62
C ILE A 153 -11.73 2.36 9.94
N PHE A 154 -11.18 3.16 9.01
CA PHE A 154 -10.90 4.57 9.21
C PHE A 154 -11.82 5.49 8.39
N ASN A 155 -12.89 4.97 7.80
CA ASN A 155 -13.78 5.69 6.88
C ASN A 155 -13.03 6.43 5.75
N LYS A 156 -11.94 5.84 5.23
CA LYS A 156 -11.15 6.46 4.15
C LYS A 156 -11.84 6.22 2.82
N SER A 157 -12.26 7.30 2.17
CA SER A 157 -12.93 7.24 0.87
C SER A 157 -12.03 6.70 -0.25
N THR A 158 -12.64 6.01 -1.22
CA THR A 158 -12.00 5.55 -2.46
C THR A 158 -12.05 6.58 -3.57
N ARG A 159 -12.77 7.69 -3.37
CA ARG A 159 -12.90 8.75 -4.37
C ARG A 159 -11.65 9.61 -4.40
N PHE A 160 -11.13 9.83 -5.61
CA PHE A 160 -9.96 10.67 -5.85
C PHE A 160 -10.10 12.09 -5.29
N GLU A 161 -11.33 12.62 -5.26
CA GLU A 161 -11.64 13.94 -4.69
C GLU A 161 -11.38 14.02 -3.18
N ASP A 162 -11.72 12.97 -2.42
CA ASP A 162 -11.61 12.99 -0.95
C ASP A 162 -10.16 12.84 -0.49
N VAL A 163 -9.29 12.21 -1.29
CA VAL A 163 -7.85 12.08 -0.99
C VAL A 163 -7.14 13.43 -1.03
N ARG A 164 -7.65 14.40 -1.81
CA ARG A 164 -7.10 15.76 -1.91
C ARG A 164 -7.48 16.65 -0.71
N ASN A 165 -8.66 16.42 -0.12
CA ASN A 165 -9.17 17.25 0.97
C ASN A 165 -8.47 16.96 2.32
N VAL A 166 -7.99 15.73 2.55
CA VAL A 166 -7.33 15.36 3.82
C VAL A 166 -6.00 16.10 4.02
N ASP A 167 -5.31 16.52 2.96
CA ASP A 167 -4.12 17.37 3.07
C ASP A 167 -4.45 18.85 3.36
N ASP A 168 -5.68 19.29 3.09
CA ASP A 168 -6.19 20.66 3.33
C ASP A 168 -6.69 20.87 4.77
N ASP A 169 -7.10 19.80 5.46
CA ASP A 169 -7.56 19.81 6.87
C ASP A 169 -6.43 19.92 7.91
N ARG A 170 -5.16 20.03 7.50
CA ARG A 170 -4.09 20.48 8.40
C ARG A 170 -4.29 21.97 8.69
N VAL A 171 -5.13 22.25 9.68
CA VAL A 171 -5.40 23.58 10.25
C VAL A 171 -4.11 24.41 10.24
N PRO A 172 -3.99 25.43 9.37
CA PRO A 172 -2.88 26.35 9.44
C PRO A 172 -2.97 27.03 10.81
N LEU A 173 -1.98 26.79 11.68
CA LEU A 173 -1.77 27.57 12.90
C LEU A 173 -1.71 29.04 12.48
N ARG A 174 -2.86 29.73 12.54
CA ARG A 174 -2.98 31.17 12.26
C ARG A 174 -2.11 31.90 13.30
N ARG A 175 -0.87 32.21 12.91
CA ARG A 175 -0.03 33.14 13.66
C ARG A 175 -0.74 34.50 13.68
N PRO A 176 -0.78 35.22 14.82
CA PRO A 176 -1.36 36.55 14.86
C PRO A 176 -0.60 37.48 13.89
N PRO A 177 -1.26 38.43 13.23
CA PRO A 177 -0.59 39.33 12.30
C PRO A 177 0.37 40.24 13.08
N VAL A 178 1.67 40.07 12.82
CA VAL A 178 2.70 40.97 13.33
C VAL A 178 2.47 42.34 12.70
N LYS A 179 2.16 43.34 13.53
CA LYS A 179 2.06 44.75 13.12
C LYS A 179 3.40 45.18 12.53
N ARG A 180 3.44 45.46 11.23
CA ARG A 180 4.58 46.13 10.58
C ARG A 180 4.73 47.54 11.17
N PRO A 181 5.91 47.96 11.65
CA PRO A 181 6.15 49.37 11.90
C PRO A 181 6.30 50.09 10.56
N ALA A 182 5.47 51.11 10.35
CA ALA A 182 5.65 52.05 9.26
C ALA A 182 6.82 52.99 9.61
N ASN A 183 7.89 52.94 8.82
CA ASN A 183 8.90 54.01 8.74
C ASN A 183 8.98 54.41 7.26
N ARG A 184 8.50 55.62 6.95
CA ARG A 184 9.30 56.86 6.82
C ARG A 184 10.31 56.74 5.68
N ALA A 185 9.97 57.44 4.60
CA ALA A 185 10.85 57.79 3.51
C ALA A 185 12.14 58.43 4.06
N ALA A 186 13.29 57.94 3.58
CA ALA A 186 14.53 58.70 3.58
C ALA A 186 15.28 58.35 2.30
N ALA A 187 15.83 59.40 1.71
CA ALA A 187 16.35 59.48 0.36
C ALA A 187 17.54 58.56 0.12
N MET A 188 17.60 58.16 -1.15
CA MET A 188 18.75 57.70 -1.89
C MET A 188 19.92 58.68 -1.77
N GLU A 189 21.09 58.20 -1.35
CA GLU A 189 22.38 58.76 -1.76
C GLU A 189 23.48 57.70 -1.69
N SER A 190 24.20 57.59 -2.80
CA SER A 190 25.30 56.72 -3.10
C SER A 190 26.60 57.22 -2.46
N ARG A 191 27.44 56.32 -1.95
CA ARG A 191 28.90 56.46 -2.06
C ARG A 191 29.67 55.20 -1.69
N ASP A 192 30.80 55.10 -2.38
CA ASP A 192 31.72 54.00 -2.53
C ASP A 192 32.52 53.63 -1.28
N GLY A 193 33.09 52.43 -1.31
CA GLY A 193 34.47 52.23 -0.90
C GLY A 193 34.71 51.65 0.49
N ASP A 194 35.25 50.44 0.47
CA ASP A 194 36.44 50.00 1.21
C ASP A 194 36.25 48.88 2.24
N PHE A 195 37.14 47.90 2.08
CA PHE A 195 37.36 46.74 2.93
C PHE A 195 38.11 47.23 4.17
N ASP A 196 37.66 46.87 5.38
CA ASP A 196 38.63 46.49 6.40
C ASP A 196 38.10 45.48 7.40
N LEU A 197 38.96 44.50 7.65
CA LEU A 197 38.84 43.43 8.64
C LEU A 197 39.53 43.93 9.90
N ASP A 198 38.86 43.92 11.06
CA ASP A 198 39.60 43.88 12.32
C ASP A 198 39.01 42.90 13.33
N ILE A 199 39.90 41.99 13.73
CA ILE A 199 39.79 40.91 14.70
C ILE A 199 40.69 41.31 15.86
N SER A 200 40.13 41.57 17.05
CA SER A 200 40.86 41.63 18.33
C SER A 200 39.82 41.53 19.46
N ARG A 201 39.67 40.43 20.24
CA ARG A 201 40.49 40.02 21.42
C ARG A 201 41.05 41.24 22.16
N ASP A 202 40.89 41.45 23.47
CA ASP A 202 40.98 40.52 24.59
C ASP A 202 40.61 41.20 25.94
N GLN A 203 40.24 40.38 26.93
CA GLN A 203 40.57 40.46 28.37
C GLN A 203 40.40 41.69 29.31
N LYS A 204 39.68 41.38 30.41
CA LYS A 204 40.06 41.49 31.85
C LYS A 204 39.67 42.71 32.72
N SER A 205 38.80 42.36 33.68
CA SER A 205 39.02 42.39 35.14
C SER A 205 38.64 43.60 36.00
N ARG A 206 37.83 43.31 37.03
CA ARG A 206 37.91 43.65 38.48
C ARG A 206 36.50 43.99 39.02
N ARG A 207 35.84 43.10 39.77
CA ARG A 207 35.96 42.78 41.22
C ARG A 207 35.43 43.90 42.14
N SER A 208 34.21 43.76 42.67
CA SER A 208 33.91 43.83 44.12
C SER A 208 32.40 43.72 44.45
N THR A 209 32.08 42.72 45.27
CA THR A 209 31.20 42.71 46.47
C THR A 209 29.68 42.98 46.42
N SER A 210 29.00 42.09 47.17
CA SER A 210 27.72 42.17 47.88
C SER A 210 26.39 42.05 47.11
N ALA A 211 25.90 40.81 47.13
CA ALA A 211 24.61 40.37 47.68
C ALA A 211 23.27 40.79 47.03
N GLN A 212 22.46 39.75 46.78
CA GLN A 212 21.01 39.69 46.51
C GLN A 212 20.59 40.03 45.09
N ASP A 213 20.31 39.02 44.25
CA ASP A 213 18.93 38.56 44.04
C ASP A 213 18.84 37.35 43.10
N ALA A 214 17.76 36.59 43.24
CA ALA A 214 17.54 35.27 42.67
C ALA A 214 17.23 35.24 41.15
N SER A 215 17.92 34.39 40.39
CA SER A 215 17.33 33.37 39.47
C SER A 215 18.31 32.81 38.41
N ARG A 216 18.53 31.49 38.50
CA ARG A 216 18.65 30.48 37.41
C ARG A 216 19.58 30.71 36.19
N LEU A 217 20.65 29.89 36.17
CA LEU A 217 21.29 29.14 35.04
C LEU A 217 21.07 29.68 33.60
N GLU A 218 22.13 30.17 32.91
CA GLU A 218 23.00 29.40 31.98
C GLU A 218 22.24 28.65 30.86
N SER A 219 22.51 28.75 29.55
CA SER A 219 23.71 29.20 28.85
C SER A 219 23.47 29.29 27.32
N SER A 220 24.16 30.23 26.68
CA SER A 220 24.77 30.12 25.34
C SER A 220 23.88 29.76 24.13
N SER A 221 23.18 30.74 23.55
CA SER A 221 22.73 30.66 22.15
C SER A 221 23.88 31.05 21.21
N ARG A 222 24.56 30.03 20.68
CA ARG A 222 25.52 30.18 19.58
C ARG A 222 24.72 30.60 18.33
N LEU A 223 25.13 31.68 17.68
CA LEU A 223 24.57 32.13 16.41
C LEU A 223 24.84 31.06 15.33
N HIS A 224 23.94 30.09 15.20
CA HIS A 224 23.91 29.20 14.05
C HIS A 224 23.37 29.99 12.85
N ALA A 225 23.99 29.81 11.69
CA ALA A 225 23.49 30.34 10.42
C ALA A 225 22.02 29.89 10.23
N SER A 226 21.12 30.86 10.08
CA SER A 226 19.70 30.60 9.83
C SER A 226 19.53 30.08 8.40
N ARG A 227 18.82 28.96 8.28
CA ARG A 227 18.37 28.49 6.97
C ARG A 227 17.19 29.36 6.53
N PRO A 228 17.14 29.82 5.27
CA PRO A 228 15.96 30.50 4.76
C PRO A 228 14.77 29.55 4.78
N ASP A 229 13.65 30.00 5.36
CA ASP A 229 12.42 29.24 5.39
C ASP A 229 11.84 29.07 3.99
N ALA A 230 11.22 27.91 3.75
CA ALA A 230 10.55 27.62 2.49
C ALA A 230 9.43 28.64 2.22
N THR A 231 9.41 29.19 1.01
CA THR A 231 8.36 30.13 0.60
C THR A 231 6.99 29.47 0.74
N PRO A 232 6.01 30.15 1.37
CA PRO A 232 4.66 29.62 1.50
C PRO A 232 4.03 29.42 0.12
N MET A 233 3.30 28.32 -0.06
CA MET A 233 2.65 27.94 -1.32
C MET A 233 1.33 28.67 -1.57
N ASP A 234 1.00 29.66 -0.75
CA ASP A 234 -0.17 30.53 -0.88
C ASP A 234 0.10 31.66 -1.88
N PHE A 235 0.08 31.31 -3.16
CA PHE A 235 0.19 32.28 -4.23
C PHE A 235 -1.17 32.98 -4.44
N VAL A 236 -1.28 34.23 -3.99
CA VAL A 236 -2.46 35.09 -4.22
C VAL A 236 -2.64 35.42 -5.72
N VAL A 237 -1.55 35.34 -6.49
CA VAL A 237 -1.54 35.64 -7.92
C VAL A 237 -1.49 34.33 -8.70
N ARG A 238 -2.54 34.07 -9.49
CA ARG A 238 -2.63 32.89 -10.35
C ARG A 238 -1.48 32.92 -11.37
N PRO A 239 -0.64 31.87 -11.47
CA PRO A 239 0.41 31.82 -12.47
C PRO A 239 -0.20 31.89 -13.87
N GLN A 240 0.33 32.77 -14.71
CA GLN A 240 -0.11 32.90 -16.09
C GLN A 240 0.32 31.66 -16.88
N SER A 241 -0.61 31.10 -17.66
CA SER A 241 -0.30 29.98 -18.57
C SER A 241 0.74 30.43 -19.60
N LYS A 242 1.81 29.65 -19.77
CA LYS A 242 2.77 29.84 -20.87
C LYS A 242 2.26 29.23 -22.19
N ILE A 243 1.06 28.68 -22.20
CA ILE A 243 0.50 27.95 -23.33
C ILE A 243 -0.49 28.85 -24.05
N ASP A 244 -0.21 29.09 -25.33
CA ASP A 244 -1.07 29.86 -26.22
C ASP A 244 -2.31 29.00 -26.63
N PRO A 245 -3.54 29.44 -26.32
CA PRO A 245 -4.76 28.70 -26.67
C PRO A 245 -4.94 28.49 -28.19
N ASP A 246 -4.36 29.35 -29.02
CA ASP A 246 -4.46 29.22 -30.47
C ASP A 246 -3.52 28.15 -31.03
N GLU A 247 -2.37 27.91 -30.38
CA GLU A 247 -1.44 26.83 -30.74
C GLU A 247 -2.04 25.44 -30.45
N ILE A 248 -2.74 25.28 -29.31
CA ILE A 248 -3.47 24.04 -29.01
C ILE A 248 -4.55 23.77 -30.05
N ARG A 249 -5.31 24.82 -30.43
CA ARG A 249 -6.39 24.70 -31.42
C ARG A 249 -5.86 24.34 -32.80
N ALA A 250 -4.70 24.87 -33.19
CA ALA A 250 -4.02 24.49 -34.43
C ALA A 250 -3.56 23.03 -34.43
N ARG A 251 -2.98 22.56 -33.32
CA ARG A 251 -2.51 21.17 -33.17
C ARG A 251 -3.66 20.15 -33.18
N ALA A 252 -4.79 20.47 -32.56
CA ALA A 252 -5.98 19.62 -32.58
C ALA A 252 -6.58 19.47 -33.98
N LYS A 253 -6.53 20.52 -34.82
CA LYS A 253 -6.96 20.47 -36.22
C LYS A 253 -6.04 19.58 -37.08
N GLN A 254 -4.73 19.56 -36.82
CA GLN A 254 -3.80 18.65 -37.51
C GLN A 254 -4.06 17.16 -37.17
N VAL A 255 -4.47 16.84 -35.94
CA VAL A 255 -4.78 15.45 -35.52
C VAL A 255 -6.02 14.90 -36.24
N ILE A 256 -6.97 15.75 -36.63
CA ILE A 256 -8.16 15.36 -37.41
C ILE A 256 -7.81 15.07 -38.88
N GLN A 257 -6.73 15.65 -39.39
CA GLN A 257 -6.25 15.47 -40.76
C GLN A 257 -5.30 14.28 -40.93
N ASP A 258 -5.10 13.48 -39.88
CA ASP A 258 -4.23 12.31 -39.95
C ASP A 258 -4.92 11.17 -40.72
N GLN A 259 -4.67 11.13 -42.03
CA GLN A 259 -5.22 10.13 -42.98
C GLN A 259 -5.01 8.69 -42.50
N ARG A 260 -4.01 8.45 -41.65
CA ARG A 260 -3.70 7.15 -41.07
C ARG A 260 -4.82 6.65 -40.13
N ARG A 261 -5.42 7.55 -39.34
CA ARG A 261 -6.56 7.22 -38.45
C ARG A 261 -7.83 6.92 -39.23
N LEU A 262 -8.11 7.68 -40.29
CA LEU A 262 -9.25 7.43 -41.18
C LEU A 262 -9.16 6.05 -41.87
N LYS A 263 -7.97 5.67 -42.35
CA LYS A 263 -7.72 4.34 -42.94
C LYS A 263 -7.88 3.22 -41.90
N MET A 264 -7.40 3.43 -40.68
CA MET A 264 -7.55 2.47 -39.58
C MET A 264 -9.01 2.26 -39.17
N ASN A 265 -9.79 3.34 -39.05
CA ASN A 265 -11.22 3.26 -38.72
C ASN A 265 -12.03 2.52 -39.81
N LYS A 266 -11.71 2.76 -41.09
CA LYS A 266 -12.33 2.05 -42.22
C LYS A 266 -12.02 0.55 -42.19
N LYS A 267 -10.79 0.17 -41.83
CA LYS A 267 -10.39 -1.24 -41.67
C LYS A 267 -11.08 -1.91 -40.48
N LEU A 268 -11.29 -1.18 -39.38
CA LEU A 268 -12.00 -1.67 -38.21
C LEU A 268 -13.49 -1.93 -38.51
N GLN A 269 -14.14 -1.07 -39.31
CA GLN A 269 -15.52 -1.27 -39.76
C GLN A 269 -15.67 -2.50 -40.66
N GLN A 270 -14.70 -2.77 -41.54
CA GLN A 270 -14.69 -3.97 -42.39
C GLN A 270 -14.51 -5.27 -41.58
N LEU A 271 -13.78 -5.21 -40.46
CA LEU A 271 -13.59 -6.37 -39.56
C LEU A 271 -14.80 -6.62 -38.64
N LYS A 272 -15.60 -5.59 -38.35
CA LYS A 272 -16.86 -5.70 -37.59
C LYS A 272 -18.02 -6.24 -38.42
N ALA A 273 -17.90 -6.31 -39.75
CA ALA A 273 -18.94 -6.90 -40.59
C ALA A 273 -19.00 -8.42 -40.34
N PRO A 274 -20.15 -8.97 -39.87
CA PRO A 274 -20.25 -10.39 -39.56
C PRO A 274 -20.12 -11.21 -40.85
N LYS A 275 -19.03 -11.96 -40.99
CA LYS A 275 -18.91 -12.98 -42.04
C LYS A 275 -19.92 -14.08 -41.72
N LYS A 276 -21.08 -14.07 -42.40
CA LYS A 276 -22.04 -15.19 -42.40
C LYS A 276 -21.38 -16.40 -43.04
N LYS A 277 -20.59 -17.16 -42.28
CA LYS A 277 -20.27 -18.55 -42.60
C LYS A 277 -21.43 -19.37 -42.07
N ASN A 278 -22.22 -19.96 -42.97
CA ASN A 278 -23.21 -20.97 -42.61
C ASN A 278 -22.46 -22.22 -42.11
N LEU A 279 -22.20 -22.27 -40.81
CA LEU A 279 -21.72 -23.48 -40.14
C LEU A 279 -22.93 -24.40 -39.92
N GLN A 280 -23.38 -25.07 -40.99
CA GLN A 280 -24.25 -26.24 -40.84
C GLN A 280 -23.36 -27.47 -40.60
N ALA A 281 -23.65 -28.20 -39.53
CA ALA A 281 -23.01 -29.49 -39.26
C ALA A 281 -23.41 -30.50 -40.35
N THR A 282 -22.42 -31.06 -41.04
CA THR A 282 -22.64 -32.13 -42.02
C THR A 282 -23.09 -33.39 -41.28
N LYS A 283 -24.26 -33.94 -41.60
CA LYS A 283 -24.73 -35.19 -41.02
C LYS A 283 -23.82 -36.34 -41.50
N LEU A 284 -23.25 -37.08 -40.56
CA LEU A 284 -22.41 -38.25 -40.83
C LEU A 284 -23.25 -39.37 -41.47
N SER A 285 -22.80 -39.89 -42.62
CA SER A 285 -23.45 -40.99 -43.33
C SER A 285 -23.20 -42.33 -42.64
N VAL A 286 -24.25 -43.10 -42.38
CA VAL A 286 -24.19 -44.39 -41.69
C VAL A 286 -23.62 -45.49 -42.61
N GLU A 287 -23.64 -45.31 -43.92
CA GLU A 287 -23.10 -46.26 -44.91
C GLU A 287 -21.62 -46.01 -45.27
N GLY A 288 -20.94 -45.06 -44.60
CA GLY A 288 -19.51 -44.81 -44.78
C GLY A 288 -19.11 -44.12 -46.10
N ARG A 289 -20.06 -43.74 -46.96
CA ARG A 289 -19.76 -42.99 -48.19
C ARG A 289 -19.44 -41.53 -47.85
N GLY A 290 -18.20 -41.11 -48.12
CA GLY A 290 -17.71 -39.74 -47.91
C GLY A 290 -16.71 -39.57 -46.75
N MET A 291 -16.29 -40.64 -46.07
CA MET A 291 -15.15 -40.53 -45.14
C MET A 291 -13.85 -40.31 -45.92
N LEU A 292 -13.15 -39.23 -45.60
CA LEU A 292 -11.77 -38.99 -45.99
C LEU A 292 -10.91 -40.13 -45.45
N LYS A 293 -10.44 -41.01 -46.35
CA LYS A 293 -9.40 -41.97 -46.05
C LYS A 293 -8.08 -41.22 -46.00
N TYR A 294 -7.48 -41.14 -44.81
CA TYR A 294 -6.09 -40.72 -44.67
C TYR A 294 -5.21 -41.88 -45.13
N LEU A 295 -4.42 -41.62 -46.18
CA LEU A 295 -3.22 -42.40 -46.53
C LEU A 295 -2.02 -41.73 -45.85
#